data_AF-A0A2W4LU34-F1
#
_entry.id   AF-A0A2W4LU34-F1
#
_cell.length_a   1.000
_cell.length_b   1.000
_cell.length_c   1.000
_cell.angle_alpha   90.00
_cell.angle_beta   90.00
_cell.angle_gamma   90.00
#
_symmetry.space_group_name_H-M   'P 1'
#
loop_
_entity.id
_entity.type
_entity.pdbx_description
1 polymer ?
#
loop_
_entity_poly.entity_id
_entity_poly.type
_entity_poly.pdbx_seq_one_letter_code
_entity_poly.pdbx_strand_id
1 'polypeptide(L)'
;VCRPTDPATTSALWSAVRGGTARPYCSLLARGMTRLDAAPEQALELAERAAALDVKDPAARVLEGRALLRLGDLDAARERLESVLLAPGAPSDVRALRELGVAAIHLGRSATATAVYRRVVPRADFASDRYFRRTAVLEAASVLAATGPDGASEAETYLTEARRKAEVPGLEDLTHAFLALCLDRLGRRDQARVVLAGVTNPWGLERFASARDVERLARVVLPDQGLEASEQEVRAVMRRPELGMPVLWDGELHAALALAARSVDPKLARAHLRVYLDGPGRSGPWEPWARGLLRDLAR
;
A
#
# COMPACT_ATOMS: atom_id res chain seq x y z
N VAL A 1 -12.32 -19.95 9.98
CA VAL A 1 -12.88 -18.88 10.85
C VAL A 1 -13.99 -19.50 11.69
N CYS A 2 -13.82 -19.55 13.01
CA CYS A 2 -14.82 -20.09 13.93
C CYS A 2 -16.14 -19.31 13.79
N ARG A 3 -17.14 -19.93 13.18
CA ARG A 3 -18.54 -19.51 13.29
C ARG A 3 -19.29 -20.53 14.16
N PRO A 4 -20.21 -20.08 15.03
CA PRO A 4 -21.04 -20.99 15.80
C PRO A 4 -22.27 -21.37 14.96
N THR A 5 -22.50 -22.66 14.74
CA THR A 5 -23.83 -23.18 14.42
C THR A 5 -24.09 -24.43 15.25
N ASP A 6 -25.18 -24.34 16.02
CA ASP A 6 -25.85 -25.26 16.93
C ASP A 6 -25.24 -25.61 18.31
N PRO A 7 -25.97 -25.42 19.43
CA PRO A 7 -25.40 -25.39 20.79
C PRO A 7 -25.44 -26.71 21.60
N ALA A 8 -26.24 -27.72 21.25
CA ALA A 8 -26.56 -28.78 22.23
C ALA A 8 -25.73 -30.09 22.14
N THR A 9 -25.44 -30.61 20.94
CA THR A 9 -24.72 -31.89 20.76
C THR A 9 -23.27 -31.74 20.31
N THR A 10 -22.89 -30.56 19.82
CA THR A 10 -21.54 -30.18 19.39
C THR A 10 -20.63 -29.80 20.56
N SER A 11 -21.22 -29.41 21.70
CA SER A 11 -20.50 -28.89 22.87
C SER A 11 -19.43 -29.85 23.40
N ALA A 12 -19.74 -31.14 23.57
CA ALA A 12 -18.84 -32.13 24.19
C ALA A 12 -17.65 -32.51 23.30
N LEU A 13 -17.86 -32.64 21.97
CA LEU A 13 -16.80 -32.99 21.03
C LEU A 13 -15.85 -31.80 20.79
N TRP A 14 -16.40 -30.58 20.69
CA TRP A 14 -15.60 -29.37 20.57
C TRP A 14 -14.95 -28.94 21.89
N SER A 15 -15.50 -29.30 23.06
CA SER A 15 -14.85 -29.08 24.35
C SER A 15 -13.71 -30.07 24.60
N ALA A 16 -13.85 -31.32 24.13
CA ALA A 16 -12.78 -32.32 24.18
C ALA A 16 -11.60 -31.94 23.25
N VAL A 17 -11.86 -31.38 22.06
CA VAL A 17 -10.83 -30.83 21.15
C VAL A 17 -10.24 -29.50 21.67
N ARG A 18 -11.01 -28.69 22.40
CA ARG A 18 -10.56 -27.42 23.01
C ARG A 18 -9.90 -27.57 24.39
N GLY A 19 -9.87 -28.77 24.97
CA GLY A 19 -9.20 -29.06 26.24
C GLY A 19 -7.66 -29.08 26.17
N GLY A 20 -7.09 -29.11 24.96
CA GLY A 20 -5.64 -29.12 24.71
C GLY A 20 -5.04 -27.74 24.37
N THR A 21 -3.98 -27.73 23.55
CA THR A 21 -3.21 -26.53 23.14
C THR A 21 -4.03 -25.46 22.40
N ALA A 22 -5.23 -25.78 21.91
CA ALA A 22 -6.10 -24.86 21.18
C ALA A 22 -6.59 -23.66 22.02
N ARG A 23 -6.96 -23.87 23.30
CA ARG A 23 -7.40 -22.76 24.18
C ARG A 23 -6.28 -21.76 24.47
N PRO A 24 -5.06 -22.18 24.91
CA PRO A 24 -3.95 -21.25 25.07
C PRO A 24 -3.52 -20.62 23.74
N TYR A 25 -3.54 -21.37 22.62
CA TYR A 25 -3.26 -20.82 21.29
C TYR A 25 -4.19 -19.65 20.92
N CYS A 26 -5.50 -19.86 20.98
CA CYS A 26 -6.47 -18.80 20.69
C CYS A 26 -6.35 -17.61 21.64
N SER A 27 -6.03 -17.86 22.92
CA SER A 27 -5.80 -16.79 23.90
C SER A 27 -4.57 -15.95 23.55
N LEU A 28 -3.46 -16.58 23.15
CA LEU A 28 -2.24 -15.91 22.71
C LEU A 28 -2.50 -15.07 21.45
N LEU A 29 -3.17 -15.63 20.44
CA LEU A 29 -3.50 -14.92 19.21
C LEU A 29 -4.39 -13.70 19.46
N ALA A 30 -5.46 -13.86 20.24
CA ALA A 30 -6.37 -12.76 20.56
C ALA A 30 -5.62 -11.63 21.28
N ARG A 31 -4.80 -11.98 22.29
CA ARG A 31 -3.98 -11.03 23.03
C ARG A 31 -2.93 -10.33 22.16
N GLY A 32 -2.30 -11.06 21.26
CA GLY A 32 -1.32 -10.49 20.33
C GLY A 32 -1.98 -9.55 19.34
N MET A 33 -3.13 -9.92 18.77
CA MET A 33 -3.89 -9.07 17.86
C MET A 33 -4.32 -7.76 18.54
N THR A 34 -4.78 -7.79 19.79
CA THR A 34 -5.14 -6.57 20.54
C THR A 34 -3.95 -5.66 20.86
N ARG A 35 -2.73 -6.20 20.88
CA ARG A 35 -1.50 -5.45 21.17
C ARG A 35 -0.78 -4.98 19.90
N LEU A 36 -1.26 -5.36 18.72
CA LEU A 36 -0.50 -5.21 17.48
C LEU A 36 -0.07 -3.76 17.22
N ASP A 37 -0.98 -2.80 17.42
CA ASP A 37 -0.69 -1.38 17.15
C ASP A 37 -0.06 -0.67 18.35
N ALA A 38 -0.38 -1.10 19.59
CA ALA A 38 0.06 -0.42 20.82
C ALA A 38 1.39 -0.94 21.40
N ALA A 39 1.70 -2.22 21.20
CA ALA A 39 2.88 -2.91 21.73
C ALA A 39 3.30 -4.06 20.80
N PRO A 40 3.83 -3.74 19.59
CA PRO A 40 4.15 -4.74 18.58
C PRO A 40 5.22 -5.76 19.01
N GLU A 41 6.15 -5.38 19.89
CA GLU A 41 7.14 -6.31 20.48
C GLU A 41 6.45 -7.40 21.32
N GLN A 42 5.45 -7.01 22.11
CA GLN A 42 4.65 -7.99 22.88
C GLN A 42 3.76 -8.83 21.97
N ALA A 43 3.23 -8.24 20.90
CA ALA A 43 2.45 -8.99 19.91
C ALA A 43 3.32 -10.06 19.22
N LEU A 44 4.58 -9.73 18.92
CA LEU A 44 5.56 -10.66 18.37
C LEU A 44 5.84 -11.83 19.33
N GLU A 45 6.17 -11.55 20.59
CA GLU A 45 6.41 -12.60 21.60
C GLU A 45 5.21 -13.54 21.75
N LEU A 46 3.99 -12.97 21.76
CA LEU A 46 2.75 -13.76 21.83
C LEU A 46 2.54 -14.63 20.59
N ALA A 47 2.91 -14.14 19.41
CA ALA A 47 2.84 -14.89 18.16
C ALA A 47 3.83 -16.07 18.14
N GLU A 48 5.07 -15.84 18.59
CA GLU A 48 6.10 -16.89 18.71
C GLU A 48 5.68 -17.98 19.70
N ARG A 49 5.14 -17.58 20.85
CA ARG A 49 4.58 -18.51 21.84
C ARG A 49 3.41 -19.30 21.29
N ALA A 50 2.56 -18.68 20.46
CA ALA A 50 1.47 -19.38 19.80
C ALA A 50 1.98 -20.38 18.76
N ALA A 51 3.00 -20.01 17.98
CA ALA A 51 3.65 -20.89 17.01
C ALA A 51 4.32 -22.10 17.68
N ALA A 52 4.88 -21.92 18.89
CA ALA A 52 5.50 -23.00 19.66
C ALA A 52 4.52 -24.08 20.16
N LEU A 53 3.20 -23.80 20.14
CA LEU A 53 2.17 -24.80 20.47
C LEU A 53 1.89 -25.80 19.33
N ASP A 54 2.63 -25.71 18.22
CA ASP A 54 2.57 -26.56 17.02
C ASP A 54 1.14 -26.78 16.47
N VAL A 55 0.31 -25.75 16.57
CA VAL A 55 -0.98 -25.75 15.91
C VAL A 55 -0.74 -25.47 14.43
N LYS A 56 -1.15 -26.40 13.56
CA LYS A 56 -1.09 -26.27 12.10
C LYS A 56 -2.12 -25.26 11.56
N ASP A 57 -2.06 -24.04 12.08
CA ASP A 57 -2.86 -22.89 11.65
C ASP A 57 -1.93 -21.72 11.29
N PRO A 58 -2.05 -21.17 10.06
CA PRO A 58 -1.25 -20.03 9.61
C PRO A 58 -1.35 -18.76 10.47
N ALA A 59 -2.38 -18.63 11.32
CA ALA A 59 -2.68 -17.41 12.05
C ALA A 59 -1.53 -16.88 12.92
N ALA A 60 -0.75 -17.76 13.58
CA ALA A 60 0.40 -17.35 14.39
C ALA A 60 1.51 -16.70 13.55
N ARG A 61 1.84 -17.28 12.40
CA ARG A 61 2.83 -16.70 11.48
C ARG A 61 2.34 -15.42 10.81
N VAL A 62 1.04 -15.31 10.52
CA VAL A 62 0.46 -14.06 10.05
C VAL A 62 0.57 -12.97 11.11
N LEU A 63 0.28 -13.28 12.37
CA LEU A 63 0.43 -12.34 13.48
C LEU A 63 1.89 -11.93 13.70
N GLU A 64 2.82 -12.87 13.57
CA GLU A 64 4.27 -12.61 13.62
C GLU A 64 4.69 -11.63 12.51
N GLY A 65 4.34 -11.92 11.25
CA GLY A 65 4.63 -11.04 10.12
C GLY A 65 4.00 -9.65 10.27
N ARG A 66 2.79 -9.58 10.82
CA ARG A 66 2.13 -8.32 11.17
C ARG A 66 2.90 -7.53 12.20
N ALA A 67 3.35 -8.17 13.27
CA ALA A 67 4.12 -7.51 14.34
C ALA A 67 5.46 -6.99 13.80
N LEU A 68 6.19 -7.81 13.04
CA LEU A 68 7.43 -7.41 12.37
C LEU A 68 7.25 -6.19 11.46
N LEU A 69 6.12 -6.14 10.73
CA LEU A 69 5.80 -4.98 9.89
C LEU A 69 5.67 -3.69 10.72
N ARG A 70 5.07 -3.76 11.93
CA ARG A 70 4.90 -2.60 12.84
C ARG A 70 6.21 -2.21 13.53
N LEU A 71 7.09 -3.18 13.76
CA LEU A 71 8.45 -2.94 14.24
C LEU A 71 9.35 -2.34 13.16
N GLY A 72 8.97 -2.53 11.90
CA GLY A 72 9.70 -2.05 10.73
C GLY A 72 10.76 -2.97 10.20
N ASP A 73 10.73 -4.23 10.63
CA ASP A 73 11.52 -5.28 10.02
C ASP A 73 10.79 -5.80 8.77
N LEU A 74 10.90 -5.01 7.70
CA LEU A 74 10.15 -5.22 6.45
C LEU A 74 10.52 -6.54 5.77
N ASP A 75 11.80 -6.92 5.79
CA ASP A 75 12.29 -8.14 5.18
C ASP A 75 11.76 -9.37 5.94
N ALA A 76 11.89 -9.40 7.27
CA ALA A 76 11.35 -10.50 8.06
C ALA A 76 9.82 -10.56 7.96
N ALA A 77 9.13 -9.42 8.00
CA ALA A 77 7.68 -9.34 7.81
C ALA A 77 7.25 -9.96 6.48
N ARG A 78 7.91 -9.57 5.38
CA ARG A 78 7.67 -10.13 4.05
C ARG A 78 7.83 -11.65 4.06
N GLU A 79 8.96 -12.16 4.56
CA GLU A 79 9.23 -13.60 4.54
C GLU A 79 8.19 -14.40 5.30
N ARG A 80 7.80 -13.94 6.50
CA ARG A 80 6.78 -14.61 7.31
C ARG A 80 5.42 -14.60 6.62
N LEU A 81 5.00 -13.46 6.07
CA LEU A 81 3.72 -13.33 5.38
C LEU A 81 3.70 -14.10 4.05
N GLU A 82 4.75 -14.03 3.22
CA GLU A 82 4.83 -14.72 1.94
C GLU A 82 4.74 -16.24 2.10
N SER A 83 5.49 -16.79 3.07
CA SER A 83 5.55 -18.23 3.32
C SER A 83 4.18 -18.86 3.62
N VAL A 84 3.22 -18.04 4.04
CA VAL A 84 1.88 -18.45 4.47
C VAL A 84 0.80 -18.03 3.50
N LEU A 85 0.83 -16.78 3.03
CA LEU A 85 -0.25 -16.20 2.24
C LEU A 85 -0.14 -16.53 0.75
N LEU A 86 1.06 -16.86 0.27
CA LEU A 86 1.31 -17.23 -1.13
C LEU A 86 1.41 -18.76 -1.32
N ALA A 87 1.32 -19.54 -0.25
CA ALA A 87 1.31 -21.00 -0.32
C ALA A 87 0.06 -21.56 -1.04
N PRO A 88 0.14 -22.73 -1.70
CA PRO A 88 -1.03 -23.42 -2.23
C PRO A 88 -2.08 -23.68 -1.13
N GLY A 89 -3.33 -23.31 -1.38
CA GLY A 89 -4.42 -23.43 -0.40
C GLY A 89 -4.36 -22.40 0.75
N ALA A 90 -3.54 -21.35 0.61
CA ALA A 90 -3.39 -20.31 1.62
C ALA A 90 -4.72 -19.68 2.06
N PRO A 91 -4.82 -19.26 3.34
CA PRO A 91 -6.00 -18.59 3.86
C PRO A 91 -6.28 -17.27 3.10
N SER A 92 -7.56 -16.95 2.92
CA SER A 92 -8.02 -15.71 2.28
C SER A 92 -8.07 -14.55 3.29
N ASP A 93 -6.96 -14.25 3.97
CA ASP A 93 -6.85 -13.02 4.79
C ASP A 93 -6.43 -11.85 3.88
N VAL A 94 -7.43 -11.08 3.44
CA VAL A 94 -7.23 -9.94 2.53
C VAL A 94 -6.44 -8.81 3.19
N ARG A 95 -6.55 -8.63 4.52
CA ARG A 95 -5.80 -7.60 5.25
C ARG A 95 -4.33 -8.00 5.37
N ALA A 96 -4.05 -9.27 5.67
CA ALA A 96 -2.69 -9.80 5.68
C ALA A 96 -2.04 -9.74 4.29
N LEU A 97 -2.80 -10.03 3.23
CA LEU A 97 -2.33 -9.87 1.86
C LEU A 97 -1.97 -8.42 1.56
N ARG A 98 -2.82 -7.44 1.94
CA ARG A 98 -2.48 -6.02 1.77
C ARG A 98 -1.19 -5.66 2.51
N GLU A 99 -1.03 -6.10 3.75
CA GLU A 99 0.18 -5.83 4.54
C GLU A 99 1.45 -6.40 3.92
N LEU A 100 1.37 -7.59 3.31
CA LEU A 100 2.45 -8.12 2.48
C LEU A 100 2.72 -7.21 1.26
N GLY A 101 1.67 -6.70 0.62
CA GLY A 101 1.77 -5.75 -0.48
C GLY A 101 2.49 -4.47 -0.05
N VAL A 102 2.16 -3.92 1.12
CA VAL A 102 2.83 -2.75 1.71
C VAL A 102 4.31 -3.04 1.96
N ALA A 103 4.64 -4.17 2.59
CA ALA A 103 6.03 -4.57 2.79
C ALA A 103 6.80 -4.65 1.45
N ALA A 104 6.17 -5.25 0.43
CA ALA A 104 6.75 -5.34 -0.90
C ALA A 104 6.95 -3.98 -1.58
N ILE A 105 6.06 -3.01 -1.38
CA ILE A 105 6.23 -1.63 -1.87
C ILE A 105 7.45 -0.98 -1.21
N HIS A 106 7.55 -1.02 0.11
CA HIS A 106 8.70 -0.41 0.82
C HIS A 106 10.04 -1.06 0.44
N LEU A 107 10.04 -2.37 0.18
CA LEU A 107 11.23 -3.12 -0.28
C LEU A 107 11.52 -2.96 -1.78
N GLY A 108 10.72 -2.19 -2.53
CA GLY A 108 10.90 -2.02 -3.97
C GLY A 108 10.68 -3.31 -4.78
N ARG A 109 9.88 -4.25 -4.28
CA ARG A 109 9.58 -5.54 -4.93
C ARG A 109 8.30 -5.47 -5.76
N SER A 110 8.36 -4.80 -6.92
CA SER A 110 7.19 -4.52 -7.78
C SER A 110 6.45 -5.78 -8.22
N ALA A 111 7.18 -6.85 -8.58
CA ALA A 111 6.60 -8.11 -9.01
C ALA A 111 5.77 -8.78 -7.91
N THR A 112 6.31 -8.84 -6.69
CA THR A 112 5.58 -9.34 -5.50
C THR A 112 4.37 -8.47 -5.21
N ALA A 113 4.53 -7.15 -5.14
CA ALA A 113 3.43 -6.23 -4.85
C ALA A 113 2.30 -6.38 -5.88
N THR A 114 2.63 -6.47 -7.17
CA THR A 114 1.65 -6.69 -8.25
C THR A 114 0.88 -7.99 -8.06
N ALA A 115 1.59 -9.10 -7.83
CA ALA A 115 0.97 -10.42 -7.64
C ALA A 115 0.02 -10.43 -6.42
N VAL A 116 0.41 -9.74 -5.35
CA VAL A 116 -0.38 -9.60 -4.13
C VAL A 116 -1.62 -8.74 -4.37
N TYR A 117 -1.49 -7.55 -4.96
CA TYR A 117 -2.63 -6.65 -5.16
C TYR A 117 -3.67 -7.19 -6.15
N ARG A 118 -3.26 -7.96 -7.17
CA ARG A 118 -4.18 -8.74 -8.02
C ARG A 118 -5.01 -9.76 -7.24
N ARG A 119 -4.54 -10.22 -6.08
CA ARG A 119 -5.34 -11.05 -5.16
C ARG A 119 -6.18 -10.23 -4.20
N VAL A 120 -5.70 -9.06 -3.78
CA VAL A 120 -6.39 -8.18 -2.82
C VAL A 120 -7.60 -7.50 -3.44
N VAL A 121 -7.44 -6.81 -4.58
CA VAL A 121 -8.48 -5.93 -5.15
C VAL A 121 -9.81 -6.66 -5.38
N PRO A 122 -9.85 -7.85 -6.03
CA PRO A 122 -11.11 -8.56 -6.24
C PRO A 122 -11.81 -9.01 -4.95
N ARG A 123 -11.06 -9.07 -3.83
CA ARG A 123 -11.56 -9.53 -2.53
C ARG A 123 -11.79 -8.39 -1.54
N ALA A 124 -11.37 -7.17 -1.88
CA ALA A 124 -11.51 -6.01 -1.00
C ALA A 124 -12.97 -5.67 -0.71
N ASP A 125 -13.90 -6.05 -1.60
CA ASP A 125 -15.33 -5.89 -1.37
C ASP A 125 -15.84 -6.70 -0.16
N PHE A 126 -15.18 -7.81 0.21
CA PHE A 126 -15.54 -8.64 1.36
C PHE A 126 -15.13 -8.06 2.71
N ALA A 127 -14.23 -7.08 2.75
CA ALA A 127 -13.69 -6.54 4.01
C ALA A 127 -14.66 -5.61 4.78
N SER A 128 -15.88 -5.41 4.26
CA SER A 128 -16.94 -4.49 4.75
C SER A 128 -16.50 -3.06 5.10
N ASP A 129 -15.29 -2.67 4.70
CA ASP A 129 -14.62 -1.42 5.04
C ASP A 129 -14.31 -0.66 3.74
N ARG A 130 -15.06 0.42 3.51
CA ARG A 130 -14.92 1.26 2.31
C ARG A 130 -13.55 1.93 2.23
N TYR A 131 -12.96 2.27 3.37
CA TYR A 131 -11.67 2.94 3.43
C TYR A 131 -10.56 1.96 3.07
N PHE A 132 -10.59 0.75 3.64
CA PHE A 132 -9.68 -0.33 3.26
C PHE A 132 -9.73 -0.61 1.76
N ARG A 133 -10.94 -0.72 1.20
CA ARG A 133 -11.14 -0.99 -0.23
C ARG A 133 -10.52 0.09 -1.11
N ARG A 134 -10.78 1.37 -0.80
CA ARG A 134 -10.22 2.50 -1.55
C ARG A 134 -8.70 2.51 -1.48
N THR A 135 -8.16 2.32 -0.28
CA THR A 135 -6.73 2.28 -0.01
C THR A 135 -6.06 1.17 -0.82
N ALA A 136 -6.57 -0.05 -0.76
CA ALA A 136 -6.03 -1.19 -1.50
C ALA A 136 -6.05 -0.96 -3.03
N VAL A 137 -7.07 -0.28 -3.57
CA VAL A 137 -7.12 0.07 -4.99
C VAL A 137 -6.06 1.11 -5.34
N LEU A 138 -5.87 2.14 -4.52
CA LEU A 138 -4.85 3.18 -4.76
C LEU A 138 -3.44 2.60 -4.72
N GLU A 139 -3.15 1.75 -3.76
CA GLU A 139 -1.86 1.07 -3.65
C GLU A 139 -1.63 0.16 -4.85
N ALA A 140 -2.61 -0.67 -5.20
CA ALA A 140 -2.58 -1.53 -6.39
C ALA A 140 -2.33 -0.71 -7.67
N ALA A 141 -3.09 0.37 -7.85
CA ALA A 141 -2.99 1.23 -9.01
C ALA A 141 -1.63 1.92 -9.10
N SER A 142 -1.07 2.37 -7.98
CA SER A 142 0.27 2.98 -7.96
C SER A 142 1.35 1.99 -8.42
N VAL A 143 1.30 0.74 -7.95
CA VAL A 143 2.26 -0.30 -8.35
C VAL A 143 2.04 -0.68 -9.81
N LEU A 144 0.80 -0.95 -10.21
CA LEU A 144 0.47 -1.38 -11.57
C LEU A 144 0.82 -0.30 -12.60
N ALA A 145 0.44 0.96 -12.34
CA ALA A 145 0.73 2.07 -13.22
C ALA A 145 2.23 2.27 -13.43
N ALA A 146 3.08 1.95 -12.46
CA ALA A 146 4.52 2.06 -12.59
C ALA A 146 5.15 0.98 -13.49
N THR A 147 4.48 -0.15 -13.73
CA THR A 147 5.06 -1.29 -14.47
C THR A 147 5.03 -1.16 -16.00
N GLY A 148 4.22 -0.25 -16.54
CA GLY A 148 4.15 0.03 -17.98
C GLY A 148 2.71 0.15 -18.50
N PRO A 149 2.51 0.21 -19.83
CA PRO A 149 1.20 0.47 -20.43
C PRO A 149 0.10 -0.52 -20.04
N ASP A 150 0.41 -1.82 -20.00
CA ASP A 150 -0.56 -2.85 -19.62
C ASP A 150 -1.00 -2.70 -18.16
N GLY A 151 -0.05 -2.43 -17.26
CA GLY A 151 -0.32 -2.16 -15.85
C GLY A 151 -1.11 -0.86 -15.65
N ALA A 152 -0.81 0.20 -16.42
CA ALA A 152 -1.59 1.44 -16.38
C ALA A 152 -3.02 1.26 -16.88
N SER A 153 -3.26 0.40 -17.87
CA SER A 153 -4.61 0.03 -18.34
C SER A 153 -5.40 -0.74 -17.27
N GLU A 154 -4.74 -1.68 -16.58
CA GLU A 154 -5.35 -2.39 -15.44
C GLU A 154 -5.67 -1.43 -14.29
N ALA A 155 -4.74 -0.53 -13.95
CA ALA A 155 -4.93 0.50 -12.93
C ALA A 155 -6.08 1.46 -13.27
N GLU A 156 -6.20 1.90 -14.53
CA GLU A 156 -7.32 2.71 -15.02
C GLU A 156 -8.67 2.05 -14.70
N THR A 157 -8.78 0.74 -14.96
CA THR A 157 -10.00 -0.03 -14.71
C THR A 157 -10.35 -0.02 -13.22
N TYR A 158 -9.38 -0.31 -12.35
CA TYR A 158 -9.60 -0.32 -10.90
C TYR A 158 -9.99 1.06 -10.36
N LEU A 159 -9.31 2.12 -10.81
CA LEU A 159 -9.58 3.48 -10.36
C LEU A 159 -10.91 4.02 -10.89
N THR A 160 -11.31 3.64 -12.10
CA THR A 160 -12.63 3.99 -12.66
C THR A 160 -13.76 3.38 -11.82
N GLU A 161 -13.63 2.10 -11.48
CA GLU A 161 -14.60 1.43 -10.61
C GLU A 161 -14.58 1.98 -9.18
N ALA A 162 -13.40 2.29 -8.64
CA ALA A 162 -13.31 2.94 -7.34
C ALA A 162 -14.01 4.30 -7.37
N ARG A 163 -13.78 5.14 -8.39
CA ARG A 163 -14.45 6.44 -8.53
C ARG A 163 -15.98 6.33 -8.58
N ARG A 164 -16.53 5.27 -9.19
CA ARG A 164 -17.98 5.03 -9.25
C ARG A 164 -18.57 4.61 -7.90
N LYS A 165 -17.80 3.89 -7.09
CA LYS A 165 -18.21 3.46 -5.74
C LYS A 165 -18.15 4.65 -4.77
N ALA A 166 -18.99 4.59 -3.72
CA ALA A 166 -19.21 5.67 -2.75
C ALA A 166 -17.92 6.42 -2.33
N GLU A 167 -18.06 7.73 -2.16
CA GLU A 167 -17.01 8.64 -1.73
C GLU A 167 -16.42 8.20 -0.38
N VAL A 168 -15.10 8.34 -0.27
CA VAL A 168 -14.33 8.01 0.93
C VAL A 168 -13.53 9.26 1.26
N PRO A 169 -14.06 10.10 2.17
CA PRO A 169 -13.54 11.44 2.40
C PRO A 169 -12.01 11.45 2.57
N GLY A 170 -11.36 12.28 1.78
CA GLY A 170 -9.91 12.46 1.81
C GLY A 170 -9.14 11.58 0.82
N LEU A 171 -9.78 10.69 0.05
CA LEU A 171 -9.12 9.88 -0.97
C LEU A 171 -9.62 10.17 -2.40
N GLU A 172 -10.56 11.11 -2.56
CA GLU A 172 -11.14 11.50 -3.84
C GLU A 172 -10.10 12.12 -4.76
N ASP A 173 -9.44 13.21 -4.33
CA ASP A 173 -8.43 13.90 -5.12
C ASP A 173 -7.29 12.96 -5.53
N LEU A 174 -6.89 12.06 -4.62
CA LEU A 174 -5.85 11.06 -4.90
C LEU A 174 -6.32 10.06 -5.96
N THR A 175 -7.58 9.60 -5.89
CA THR A 175 -8.17 8.72 -6.92
C THR A 175 -8.20 9.42 -8.28
N HIS A 176 -8.64 10.68 -8.33
CA HIS A 176 -8.71 11.45 -9.58
C HIS A 176 -7.32 11.68 -10.17
N ALA A 177 -6.34 12.07 -9.34
CA ALA A 177 -4.97 12.30 -9.79
C ALA A 177 -4.33 11.03 -10.37
N PHE A 178 -4.46 9.88 -9.71
CA PHE A 178 -3.95 8.62 -10.22
C PHE A 178 -4.69 8.12 -11.47
N LEU A 179 -6.01 8.33 -11.56
CA LEU A 179 -6.77 7.96 -12.75
C LEU A 179 -6.36 8.82 -13.96
N ALA A 180 -6.20 10.12 -13.74
CA ALA A 180 -5.70 11.03 -14.76
C ALA A 180 -4.28 10.67 -15.20
N LEU A 181 -3.40 10.27 -14.26
CA LEU A 181 -2.05 9.81 -14.57
C LEU A 181 -2.06 8.60 -15.50
N CYS A 182 -2.90 7.59 -15.21
CA CYS A 182 -3.03 6.41 -16.06
C CYS A 182 -3.54 6.79 -17.46
N LEU A 183 -4.59 7.61 -17.55
CA LEU A 183 -5.15 8.06 -18.83
C LEU A 183 -4.14 8.87 -19.66
N ASP A 184 -3.37 9.76 -19.05
CA ASP A 184 -2.37 10.58 -19.75
C ASP A 184 -1.21 9.73 -20.28
N ARG A 185 -0.74 8.76 -19.47
CA ARG A 185 0.27 7.77 -19.86
C ARG A 185 -0.18 6.89 -21.03
N LEU A 186 -1.47 6.56 -21.09
CA LEU A 186 -2.09 5.83 -22.20
C LEU A 186 -2.42 6.72 -23.42
N GLY A 187 -2.03 8.00 -23.40
CA GLY A 187 -2.26 8.94 -24.51
C GLY A 187 -3.66 9.54 -24.56
N ARG A 188 -4.54 9.24 -23.61
CA ARG A 188 -5.94 9.72 -23.53
C ARG A 188 -6.01 11.07 -22.81
N ARG A 189 -5.24 12.05 -23.28
CA ARG A 189 -5.02 13.36 -22.63
C ARG A 189 -6.29 14.17 -22.38
N ASP A 190 -7.27 14.09 -23.27
CA ASP A 190 -8.54 14.82 -23.13
C ASP A 190 -9.35 14.28 -21.95
N GLN A 191 -9.37 12.96 -21.80
CA GLN A 191 -10.05 12.31 -20.68
C GLN A 191 -9.31 12.56 -19.38
N ALA A 192 -7.97 12.52 -19.38
CA ALA A 192 -7.16 12.90 -18.23
C ALA A 192 -7.50 14.32 -17.74
N ARG A 193 -7.64 15.29 -18.66
CA ARG A 193 -8.05 16.67 -18.32
C ARG A 193 -9.44 16.73 -17.67
N VAL A 194 -10.40 15.97 -18.18
CA VAL A 194 -11.75 15.90 -17.58
C VAL A 194 -11.69 15.32 -16.17
N VAL A 195 -10.90 14.27 -15.96
CA VAL A 195 -10.74 13.67 -14.62
C VAL A 195 -10.07 14.64 -13.65
N LEU A 196 -9.05 15.38 -14.09
CA LEU A 196 -8.36 16.38 -13.27
C LEU A 196 -9.24 17.55 -12.84
N ALA A 197 -10.28 17.87 -13.59
CA ALA A 197 -11.25 18.89 -13.17
C ALA A 197 -11.99 18.50 -11.87
N GLY A 198 -11.98 17.22 -11.50
CA GLY A 198 -12.48 16.73 -10.22
C GLY A 198 -11.49 16.83 -9.06
N VAL A 199 -10.22 17.20 -9.31
CA VAL A 199 -9.23 17.43 -8.24
C VAL A 199 -9.45 18.83 -7.68
N THR A 200 -9.90 18.91 -6.44
CA THR A 200 -10.24 20.19 -5.80
C THR A 200 -9.02 20.91 -5.25
N ASN A 201 -8.06 20.16 -4.70
CA ASN A 201 -6.85 20.70 -4.12
C ASN A 201 -5.62 19.85 -4.49
N PRO A 202 -4.91 20.17 -5.60
CA PRO A 202 -3.71 19.45 -6.00
C PRO A 202 -2.63 19.41 -4.90
N TRP A 203 -2.47 20.49 -4.12
CA TRP A 203 -1.49 20.56 -3.01
C TRP A 203 -1.86 19.64 -1.85
N GLY A 204 -3.14 19.35 -1.67
CA GLY A 204 -3.63 18.41 -0.66
C GLY A 204 -3.12 16.99 -0.84
N LEU A 205 -2.58 16.65 -2.02
CA LEU A 205 -1.97 15.36 -2.31
C LEU A 205 -0.60 15.19 -1.63
N GLU A 206 0.08 16.27 -1.24
CA GLU A 206 1.38 16.20 -0.55
C GLU A 206 1.29 15.50 0.81
N ARG A 207 0.11 15.43 1.43
CA ARG A 207 -0.10 14.66 2.67
C ARG A 207 0.13 13.15 2.53
N PHE A 208 0.19 12.65 1.30
CA PHE A 208 0.49 11.25 0.99
C PHE A 208 1.97 11.04 0.67
N ALA A 209 2.80 12.09 0.70
CA ALA A 209 4.22 11.99 0.44
C ALA A 209 4.90 11.22 1.57
N SER A 210 5.70 10.22 1.19
CA SER A 210 6.58 9.56 2.14
C SER A 210 7.71 10.49 2.57
N ALA A 211 8.40 10.18 3.67
CA ALA A 211 9.60 10.92 4.09
C ALA A 211 10.64 11.00 2.96
N ARG A 212 10.76 9.94 2.16
CA ARG A 212 11.66 9.88 0.99
C ARG A 212 11.23 10.82 -0.13
N ASP A 213 9.92 10.97 -0.35
CA ASP A 213 9.37 11.89 -1.34
C ASP A 213 9.65 13.35 -0.95
N VAL A 214 9.46 13.67 0.34
CA VAL A 214 9.75 15.01 0.89
C VAL A 214 11.23 15.35 0.79
N GLU A 215 12.11 14.41 1.15
CA GLU A 215 13.56 14.58 1.05
C GLU A 215 14.01 14.82 -0.40
N ARG A 216 13.51 14.03 -1.36
CA ARG A 216 13.83 14.25 -2.77
C ARG A 216 13.32 15.60 -3.28
N LEU A 217 12.10 15.99 -2.89
CA LEU A 217 11.56 17.27 -3.25
C LEU A 217 12.43 18.41 -2.72
N ALA A 218 12.89 18.33 -1.46
CA ALA A 218 13.80 19.30 -0.87
C ALA A 218 15.11 19.40 -1.67
N ARG A 219 15.72 18.28 -2.07
CA ARG A 219 16.93 18.30 -2.92
C ARG A 219 16.73 18.99 -4.28
N VAL A 220 15.56 18.80 -4.90
CA VAL A 220 15.26 19.36 -6.22
C VAL A 220 14.88 20.85 -6.15
N VAL A 221 14.18 21.26 -5.09
CA VAL A 221 13.65 22.62 -4.93
C VAL A 221 14.64 23.56 -4.23
N LEU A 222 15.43 23.05 -3.29
CA LEU A 222 16.37 23.81 -2.46
C LEU A 222 17.80 23.25 -2.57
N PRO A 223 18.46 23.33 -3.75
CA PRO A 223 19.79 22.76 -3.93
C PRO A 223 20.86 23.39 -3.02
N ASP A 224 20.67 24.63 -2.56
CA ASP A 224 21.66 25.39 -1.79
C ASP A 224 21.53 25.27 -0.25
N GLN A 225 20.50 24.57 0.26
CA GLN A 225 20.25 24.53 1.72
C GLN A 225 20.73 23.26 2.43
N GLY A 226 21.38 22.32 1.73
CA GLY A 226 22.10 21.21 2.40
C GLY A 226 21.29 20.46 3.44
N LEU A 227 19.98 20.26 3.21
CA LEU A 227 19.13 19.42 4.05
C LEU A 227 19.50 17.96 3.82
N GLU A 228 20.67 17.57 4.31
CA GLU A 228 21.07 16.18 4.48
C GLU A 228 20.35 15.66 5.72
N ALA A 229 19.06 15.34 5.59
CA ALA A 229 18.49 14.36 6.49
C ALA A 229 19.36 13.11 6.33
N SER A 230 19.95 12.61 7.42
CA SER A 230 20.82 11.46 7.31
C SER A 230 20.00 10.29 6.75
N GLU A 231 20.61 9.48 5.88
CA GLU A 231 19.93 8.29 5.33
C GLU A 231 19.37 7.40 6.47
N GLN A 232 19.98 7.45 7.66
CA GLN A 232 19.51 6.79 8.87
C GLN A 232 18.22 7.38 9.44
N GLU A 233 18.03 8.70 9.45
CA GLU A 233 16.79 9.37 9.90
C GLU A 233 15.64 9.08 8.93
N VAL A 234 15.89 9.16 7.62
CA VAL A 234 14.89 8.80 6.60
C VAL A 234 14.53 7.33 6.72
N ARG A 235 15.51 6.43 6.89
CA ARG A 235 15.26 5.02 7.17
C ARG A 235 14.49 4.82 8.48
N ALA A 236 14.76 5.60 9.53
CA ALA A 236 14.07 5.47 10.82
C ALA A 236 12.59 5.85 10.73
N VAL A 237 12.25 6.91 9.97
CA VAL A 237 10.86 7.28 9.69
C VAL A 237 10.18 6.24 8.78
N MET A 238 10.90 5.73 7.78
CA MET A 238 10.40 4.71 6.84
C MET A 238 10.25 3.32 7.46
N ARG A 239 10.87 3.05 8.63
CA ARG A 239 10.79 1.73 9.27
C ARG A 239 9.34 1.39 9.62
N ARG A 240 8.50 2.32 10.07
CA ARG A 240 7.14 1.99 10.49
C ARG A 240 6.11 2.40 9.42
N PRO A 241 5.57 1.45 8.62
CA PRO A 241 4.54 1.76 7.65
C PRO A 241 3.26 2.23 8.36
N GLU A 242 2.77 3.41 7.98
CA GLU A 242 1.46 3.90 8.40
C GLU A 242 0.36 3.16 7.63
N LEU A 243 -0.11 2.04 8.20
CA LEU A 243 -1.10 1.20 7.53
C LEU A 243 -2.49 1.84 7.41
N GLY A 244 -2.71 2.97 8.09
CA GLY A 244 -3.92 3.78 8.01
C GLY A 244 -4.00 4.67 6.78
N MET A 245 -2.92 4.82 6.02
CA MET A 245 -2.87 5.59 4.77
C MET A 245 -2.47 4.71 3.59
N PRO A 246 -2.79 5.08 2.34
CA PRO A 246 -2.28 4.39 1.17
C PRO A 246 -0.76 4.50 1.08
N VAL A 247 -0.07 3.35 0.98
CA VAL A 247 1.37 3.29 0.71
C VAL A 247 1.58 3.22 -0.80
N LEU A 248 2.04 4.32 -1.39
CA LEU A 248 2.17 4.44 -2.84
C LEU A 248 3.55 3.96 -3.32
N TRP A 249 3.59 3.43 -4.53
CA TRP A 249 4.85 3.09 -5.18
C TRP A 249 5.73 4.34 -5.33
N ASP A 250 7.03 4.14 -5.10
CA ASP A 250 8.04 5.19 -5.08
C ASP A 250 7.95 6.08 -6.33
N GLY A 251 7.93 7.41 -6.13
CA GLY A 251 7.86 8.40 -7.22
C GLY A 251 6.48 8.57 -7.90
N GLU A 252 5.56 7.63 -7.81
CA GLU A 252 4.28 7.72 -8.52
C GLU A 252 3.40 8.87 -8.02
N LEU A 253 3.48 9.21 -6.74
CA LEU A 253 2.83 10.39 -6.20
C LEU A 253 3.33 11.67 -6.88
N HIS A 254 4.64 11.79 -7.14
CA HIS A 254 5.19 12.96 -7.83
C HIS A 254 4.73 13.05 -9.28
N ALA A 255 4.60 11.91 -9.98
CA ALA A 255 4.02 11.89 -11.32
C ALA A 255 2.55 12.37 -11.32
N ALA A 256 1.75 11.92 -10.34
CA ALA A 256 0.36 12.33 -10.18
C ALA A 256 0.23 13.83 -9.80
N LEU A 257 1.02 14.29 -8.83
CA LEU A 257 1.11 15.70 -8.42
C LEU A 257 1.51 16.60 -9.57
N ALA A 258 2.52 16.22 -10.36
CA ALA A 258 2.95 17.01 -11.50
C ALA A 258 1.85 17.19 -12.53
N LEU A 259 1.10 16.13 -12.81
CA LEU A 259 -0.01 16.18 -13.75
C LEU A 259 -1.16 17.05 -13.20
N ALA A 260 -1.50 16.91 -11.91
CA ALA A 260 -2.57 17.67 -11.27
C ALA A 260 -2.24 19.17 -11.13
N ALA A 261 -0.99 19.52 -10.83
CA ALA A 261 -0.53 20.90 -10.70
C ALA A 261 -0.32 21.60 -12.05
N ARG A 262 -0.27 20.86 -13.17
CA ARG A 262 0.17 21.37 -14.49
C ARG A 262 -0.49 22.68 -14.92
N SER A 263 -1.81 22.82 -14.73
CA SER A 263 -2.56 24.02 -15.16
C SER A 263 -2.59 25.14 -14.12
N VAL A 264 -2.27 24.85 -12.87
CA VAL A 264 -2.41 25.79 -11.74
C VAL A 264 -1.06 26.34 -11.31
N ASP A 265 -0.05 25.47 -11.23
CA ASP A 265 1.34 25.81 -10.89
C ASP A 265 2.33 25.02 -11.78
N PRO A 266 2.67 25.56 -12.96
CA PRO A 266 3.66 24.97 -13.86
C PRO A 266 5.07 24.87 -13.26
N LYS A 267 5.42 25.68 -12.25
CA LYS A 267 6.74 25.60 -11.60
C LYS A 267 6.79 24.38 -10.69
N LEU A 268 5.77 24.19 -9.87
CA LEU A 268 5.63 23.02 -9.00
C LEU A 268 5.52 21.73 -9.81
N ALA A 269 4.74 21.74 -10.89
CA ALA A 269 4.64 20.60 -11.80
C ALA A 269 5.99 20.16 -12.36
N ARG A 270 6.85 21.13 -12.75
CA ARG A 270 8.22 20.86 -13.18
C ARG A 270 9.10 20.31 -12.07
N ALA A 271 8.96 20.82 -10.84
CA ALA A 271 9.71 20.32 -9.68
C ALA A 271 9.39 18.84 -9.42
N HIS A 272 8.11 18.47 -9.35
CA HIS A 272 7.71 17.07 -9.15
C HIS A 272 8.13 16.14 -10.31
N LEU A 273 8.08 16.59 -11.57
CA LEU A 273 8.61 15.80 -12.68
C LEU A 273 10.11 15.57 -12.58
N ARG A 274 10.87 16.56 -12.12
CA ARG A 274 12.30 16.41 -11.87
C ARG A 274 12.55 15.40 -10.75
N VAL A 275 11.78 15.46 -9.66
CA VAL A 275 11.87 14.45 -8.59
C VAL A 275 11.56 13.05 -9.11
N TYR A 276 10.50 12.90 -9.90
CA TYR A 276 10.14 11.63 -10.51
C TYR A 276 11.27 11.09 -11.41
N LEU A 277 11.86 11.96 -12.25
CA LEU A 277 12.96 11.63 -13.15
C LEU A 277 14.32 11.47 -12.46
N ASP A 278 14.48 11.92 -11.22
CA ASP A 278 15.67 11.67 -10.39
C ASP A 278 15.56 10.32 -9.67
N GLY A 279 14.34 9.86 -9.40
CA GLY A 279 14.04 8.57 -8.78
C GLY A 279 13.68 7.46 -9.77
N PRO A 280 12.66 6.62 -9.45
CA PRO A 280 12.33 5.42 -10.23
C PRO A 280 11.82 5.72 -11.64
N GLY A 281 11.39 6.96 -11.91
CA GLY A 281 10.98 7.39 -13.23
C GLY A 281 12.13 7.55 -14.22
N ARG A 282 13.38 7.62 -13.76
CA ARG A 282 14.58 7.81 -14.61
C ARG A 282 14.82 6.68 -15.59
N SER A 283 14.62 5.45 -15.12
CA SER A 283 14.87 4.22 -15.88
C SER A 283 13.60 3.38 -16.04
N GLY A 284 12.45 3.97 -15.72
CA GLY A 284 11.15 3.32 -15.81
C GLY A 284 10.53 3.41 -17.21
N PRO A 285 9.46 2.65 -17.47
CA PRO A 285 8.78 2.63 -18.77
C PRO A 285 8.18 4.00 -19.16
N TRP A 286 8.03 4.90 -18.18
CA TRP A 286 7.43 6.22 -18.37
C TRP A 286 8.45 7.37 -18.39
N GLU A 287 9.75 7.09 -18.52
CA GLU A 287 10.76 8.12 -18.72
C GLU A 287 10.44 9.01 -19.96
N PRO A 288 10.09 8.46 -21.14
CA PRO A 288 9.79 9.29 -22.32
C PRO A 288 8.57 10.17 -22.11
N TRP A 289 7.55 9.66 -21.42
CA TRP A 289 6.34 10.41 -21.04
C TRP A 289 6.70 11.61 -20.16
N ALA A 290 7.44 11.37 -19.07
CA ALA A 290 7.79 12.42 -18.13
C ALA A 290 8.70 13.50 -18.76
N ARG A 291 9.67 13.10 -19.60
CA ARG A 291 10.49 14.05 -20.36
C ARG A 291 9.68 14.84 -21.38
N GLY A 292 8.70 14.21 -22.02
CA GLY A 292 7.75 14.88 -22.92
C GLY A 292 6.97 15.97 -22.18
N LEU A 293 6.34 15.60 -21.06
CA LEU A 293 5.58 16.53 -20.24
C LEU A 293 6.43 17.69 -19.70
N LEU A 294 7.69 17.40 -19.32
CA LEU A 294 8.62 18.42 -18.84
C LEU A 294 9.00 19.44 -19.95
N ARG A 295 9.14 18.98 -21.21
CA ARG A 295 9.37 19.87 -22.36
C ARG A 295 8.14 20.72 -22.66
N ASP A 296 6.96 20.14 -22.58
CA ASP A 296 5.70 20.86 -22.82
C ASP A 296 5.50 21.98 -21.78
N LEU A 297 5.89 21.73 -20.52
CA LEU A 297 5.87 22.73 -19.44
C LEU A 297 6.96 23.82 -19.54
N ALA A 298 7.93 23.68 -20.44
CA ALA A 298 9.00 24.66 -20.64
C ALA A 298 8.70 25.64 -21.79
N ARG A 299 7.67 25.37 -22.58
CA ARG A 299 7.18 26.25 -23.66
C ARG A 299 6.16 27.23 -23.11
#